data_AF-A0A1M4EN19-F1
#
_entry.id   AF-A0A1M4EN19-F1
#
_cell.length_a   1.000
_cell.length_b   1.000
_cell.length_c   1.000
_cell.angle_alpha   90.00
_cell.angle_beta   90.00
_cell.angle_gamma   90.00
#
_symmetry.space_group_name_H-M   'P 1'
#
loop_
_entity.id
_entity.type
_entity.pdbx_description
1 polymer ?
#
loop_
_entity_poly.entity_id
_entity_poly.type
_entity_poly.pdbx_seq_one_letter_code
_entity_poly.pdbx_strand_id
1 'polypeptide(L)'
;MRARRHALPAVLVCVAAVTACAAASELPTFEAATRRLDADAGELIRATELHLSAVRRADDATCVPGQMRHFVQAESDRAGATDGLVSRLRALGYDQVVDDLDLRDDDQDVAVLRHPRTRLEFELTVLSGERGGVRVVGRTTCYATE
;
A
#
# COMPACT_ATOMS: atom_id res chain seq x y z
N MET A 1 -29.52 67.63 35.98
CA MET A 1 -28.30 66.85 36.31
C MET A 1 -28.37 65.47 35.67
N ARG A 2 -27.33 65.13 34.91
CA ARG A 2 -26.82 63.80 34.51
C ARG A 2 -27.71 62.82 33.71
N ALA A 3 -27.29 62.66 32.46
CA ALA A 3 -27.60 61.56 31.55
C ALA A 3 -27.17 60.19 32.10
N ARG A 4 -27.89 59.13 31.73
CA ARG A 4 -27.35 57.77 31.61
C ARG A 4 -27.93 57.09 30.37
N ARG A 5 -27.08 56.98 29.34
CA ARG A 5 -27.26 56.12 28.18
C ARG A 5 -26.82 54.73 28.58
N HIS A 6 -27.69 53.73 28.48
CA HIS A 6 -27.32 52.33 28.68
C HIS A 6 -26.92 51.74 27.33
N ALA A 7 -25.62 51.47 27.15
CA ALA A 7 -25.09 50.70 26.03
C ALA A 7 -25.31 49.21 26.32
N LEU A 8 -26.02 48.52 25.43
CA LEU A 8 -26.15 47.06 25.44
C LEU A 8 -24.95 46.44 24.70
N PRO A 9 -24.27 45.42 25.27
CA PRO A 9 -23.12 44.80 24.64
C PRO A 9 -23.56 43.84 23.53
N ALA A 10 -22.97 43.97 22.35
CA ALA A 10 -23.10 43.02 21.26
C ALA A 10 -22.29 41.75 21.60
N VAL A 11 -22.98 40.64 21.87
CA VAL A 11 -22.36 39.33 22.05
C VAL A 11 -22.15 38.72 20.66
N LEU A 12 -20.93 38.80 20.13
CA LEU A 12 -20.50 38.02 18.97
C LEU A 12 -20.33 36.55 19.41
N VAL A 13 -21.26 35.68 18.98
CA VAL A 13 -21.09 34.23 19.11
C VAL A 13 -20.32 33.76 17.87
N CYS A 14 -19.01 33.53 18.04
CA CYS A 14 -18.20 32.85 17.04
C CYS A 14 -18.63 31.38 16.96
N VAL A 15 -19.42 31.02 15.93
CA VAL A 15 -19.66 29.63 15.57
C VAL A 15 -18.40 29.11 14.87
N ALA A 16 -17.50 28.51 15.64
CA ALA A 16 -16.38 27.75 15.08
C ALA A 16 -16.92 26.43 14.51
N ALA A 17 -17.35 26.47 13.25
CA ALA A 17 -17.64 25.28 12.46
C ALA A 17 -16.41 24.93 11.63
N VAL A 18 -15.55 24.03 12.13
CA VAL A 18 -14.80 23.03 11.32
C VAL A 18 -13.93 22.16 12.24
N THR A 19 -14.44 20.97 12.57
CA THR A 19 -13.60 19.77 12.68
C THR A 19 -14.40 18.61 12.09
N ALA A 20 -14.51 18.58 10.76
CA ALA A 20 -14.63 17.31 10.08
C ALA A 20 -13.29 16.58 10.34
N CYS A 21 -13.19 15.89 11.47
CA CYS A 21 -12.17 14.89 11.67
C CYS A 21 -12.34 13.90 10.52
N ALA A 22 -11.46 13.99 9.53
CA ALA A 22 -11.19 12.87 8.66
C ALA A 22 -11.01 11.67 9.58
N ALA A 23 -11.93 10.72 9.51
CA ALA A 23 -11.75 9.45 10.18
C ALA A 23 -10.40 8.95 9.71
N ALA A 24 -9.41 8.96 10.61
CA ALA A 24 -8.19 8.22 10.40
C ALA A 24 -8.66 6.79 10.20
N SER A 25 -8.69 6.31 8.95
CA SER A 25 -8.84 4.90 8.69
C SER A 25 -7.64 4.25 9.36
N GLU A 26 -7.85 3.77 10.58
CA GLU A 26 -6.83 3.14 11.40
C GLU A 26 -6.22 2.03 10.54
N LEU A 27 -4.90 2.06 10.39
CA LEU A 27 -4.19 1.00 9.69
C LEU A 27 -4.50 -0.33 10.39
N PRO A 28 -4.66 -1.42 9.62
CA PRO A 28 -4.86 -2.74 10.23
C PRO A 28 -3.69 -3.07 11.16
N THR A 29 -3.90 -3.93 12.16
CA THR A 29 -2.77 -4.45 12.96
C THR A 29 -1.80 -5.22 12.08
N PHE A 30 -0.54 -5.39 12.54
CA PHE A 30 0.46 -6.19 11.83
C PHE A 30 -0.09 -7.57 11.44
N GLU A 31 -0.69 -8.29 12.39
CA GLU A 31 -1.26 -9.61 12.15
C GLU A 31 -2.39 -9.59 11.10
N ALA A 32 -3.27 -8.58 11.13
CA ALA A 32 -4.34 -8.43 10.15
C ALA A 32 -3.79 -8.08 8.76
N ALA A 33 -2.76 -7.24 8.69
CA ALA A 33 -2.07 -6.90 7.45
C ALA A 33 -1.36 -8.12 6.84
N THR A 34 -0.65 -8.90 7.66
CA THR A 34 0.03 -10.14 7.26
C THR A 34 -0.97 -11.16 6.70
N ARG A 35 -2.06 -11.45 7.43
CA ARG A 35 -3.09 -12.38 6.96
C ARG A 35 -3.70 -11.94 5.62
N ARG A 36 -3.95 -10.63 5.47
CA ARG A 36 -4.51 -10.09 4.22
C ARG A 36 -3.50 -10.20 3.08
N LEU A 37 -2.25 -9.84 3.31
CA LEU A 37 -1.18 -9.95 2.32
C LEU A 37 -1.00 -11.39 1.85
N ASP A 38 -1.01 -12.35 2.77
CA ASP A 38 -0.91 -13.78 2.45
C ASP A 38 -2.12 -14.29 1.66
N ALA A 39 -3.32 -13.82 1.99
CA ALA A 39 -4.54 -14.18 1.27
C ALA A 39 -4.50 -13.64 -0.17
N ASP A 40 -4.16 -12.35 -0.34
CA ASP A 40 -4.08 -11.70 -1.64
C ASP A 40 -2.95 -12.31 -2.50
N ALA A 41 -1.78 -12.58 -1.91
CA ALA A 41 -0.71 -13.32 -2.60
C ALA A 41 -1.13 -14.76 -2.96
N GLY A 42 -1.90 -15.42 -2.09
CA GLY A 42 -2.48 -16.73 -2.36
C GLY A 42 -3.43 -16.74 -3.57
N GLU A 43 -4.21 -15.68 -3.77
CA GLU A 43 -5.04 -15.50 -4.97
C GLU A 43 -4.21 -15.35 -6.24
N LEU A 44 -3.08 -14.62 -6.18
CA LEU A 44 -2.17 -14.53 -7.32
C LEU A 44 -1.49 -15.87 -7.62
N ILE A 45 -1.04 -16.59 -6.59
CA ILE A 45 -0.33 -17.86 -6.76
C ILE A 45 -1.26 -18.96 -7.33
N ARG A 46 -2.54 -18.94 -6.97
CA ARG A 46 -3.53 -19.90 -7.50
C ARG A 46 -3.95 -19.61 -8.93
N ALA A 47 -3.73 -18.40 -9.43
CA ALA A 47 -4.00 -18.02 -10.80
C ALA A 47 -2.96 -18.66 -11.74
N THR A 48 -3.28 -19.87 -12.22
CA THR A 48 -2.37 -20.70 -13.02
C THR A 48 -1.82 -20.00 -14.26
N GLU A 49 -2.55 -19.05 -14.82
CA GLU A 49 -2.15 -18.24 -15.97
C GLU A 49 -0.95 -17.31 -15.70
N LEU A 50 -0.68 -17.01 -14.41
CA LEU A 50 0.42 -16.15 -13.97
C LEU A 50 1.72 -16.92 -13.73
N HIS A 51 1.69 -18.26 -13.69
CA HIS A 51 2.88 -19.11 -13.55
C HIS A 51 3.79 -18.72 -12.35
N LEU A 52 3.20 -18.29 -11.24
CA LEU A 52 3.97 -17.89 -10.07
C LEU A 52 4.58 -19.10 -9.36
N SER A 53 5.88 -19.01 -9.10
CA SER A 53 6.69 -20.04 -8.45
C SER A 53 7.69 -19.39 -7.47
N ALA A 54 8.62 -20.20 -6.93
CA ALA A 54 9.67 -19.75 -6.01
C ALA A 54 9.16 -18.93 -4.81
N VAL A 55 8.01 -19.35 -4.24
CA VAL A 55 7.32 -18.58 -3.21
C VAL A 55 8.12 -18.56 -1.91
N ARG A 56 8.39 -17.36 -1.40
CA ARG A 56 9.03 -17.11 -0.10
C ARG A 56 8.15 -16.19 0.73
N ARG A 57 8.13 -16.45 2.05
CA ARG A 57 7.47 -15.61 3.03
C ARG A 57 8.42 -15.40 4.19
N ALA A 58 8.53 -14.17 4.69
CA ALA A 58 9.25 -13.93 5.92
C ALA A 58 8.83 -12.60 6.54
N ASP A 59 9.09 -12.51 7.83
CA ASP A 59 9.17 -11.24 8.54
C ASP A 59 10.61 -10.73 8.44
N ASP A 60 10.80 -9.44 8.21
CA ASP A 60 12.11 -8.83 8.28
C ASP A 60 12.09 -7.52 9.08
N ALA A 61 13.25 -7.21 9.66
CA ALA A 61 13.51 -6.01 10.44
C ALA A 61 14.26 -4.95 9.60
N THR A 62 14.02 -4.91 8.28
CA THR A 62 14.61 -3.86 7.42
C THR A 62 13.95 -2.49 7.62
N CYS A 63 12.88 -2.45 8.42
CA CYS A 63 12.32 -1.23 8.99
C CYS A 63 13.31 -0.55 9.95
N VAL A 64 12.96 0.64 10.47
CA VAL A 64 13.74 1.26 11.54
C VAL A 64 13.73 0.38 12.80
N PRO A 65 14.73 0.50 13.70
CA PRO A 65 14.77 -0.31 14.93
C PRO A 65 13.47 -0.24 15.74
N GLY A 66 13.00 -1.39 16.25
CA GLY A 66 11.71 -1.50 16.93
C GLY A 66 10.51 -1.58 16.00
N GLN A 67 10.73 -1.85 14.71
CA GLN A 67 9.67 -2.11 13.74
C GLN A 67 9.97 -3.35 12.91
N MET A 68 8.90 -3.98 12.41
CA MET A 68 8.97 -5.12 11.51
C MET A 68 7.95 -4.99 10.38
N ARG A 69 8.18 -5.74 9.31
CA ARG A 69 7.22 -5.94 8.22
C ARG A 69 7.19 -7.40 7.79
N HIS A 70 6.08 -7.80 7.18
CA HIS A 70 5.95 -9.09 6.51
C HIS A 70 6.09 -8.90 5.01
N PHE A 71 6.72 -9.85 4.33
CA PHE A 71 6.76 -9.89 2.89
C PHE A 71 6.46 -11.28 2.32
N VAL A 72 5.92 -11.27 1.10
CA VAL A 72 5.75 -12.44 0.24
C VAL A 72 6.46 -12.15 -1.08
N GLN A 73 7.28 -13.08 -1.54
CA GLN A 73 7.94 -13.00 -2.85
C GLN A 73 7.55 -14.21 -3.69
N ALA A 74 7.33 -13.99 -4.99
CA ALA A 74 7.18 -15.03 -5.99
C ALA A 74 7.79 -14.56 -7.32
N GLU A 75 8.02 -15.50 -8.25
CA GLU A 75 8.53 -15.20 -9.59
C GLU A 75 7.66 -15.88 -10.65
N SER A 76 7.33 -15.13 -11.69
CA SER A 76 6.75 -15.66 -12.93
C SER A 76 7.86 -15.86 -13.95
N ASP A 77 7.90 -17.02 -14.60
CA ASP A 77 8.79 -17.30 -15.73
C ASP A 77 8.22 -16.83 -17.07
N ARG A 78 7.03 -16.23 -17.06
CA ARG A 78 6.33 -15.79 -18.27
C ARG A 78 6.70 -14.35 -18.60
N ALA A 79 7.32 -14.18 -19.77
CA ALA A 79 7.52 -12.85 -20.36
C ALA A 79 6.16 -12.14 -20.54
N GLY A 80 6.08 -10.88 -20.11
CA GLY A 80 4.86 -10.08 -20.19
C GLY A 80 3.77 -10.45 -19.17
N ALA A 81 4.08 -11.19 -18.10
CA ALA A 81 3.13 -11.48 -17.02
C ALA A 81 2.64 -10.22 -16.27
N THR A 82 3.34 -9.09 -16.42
CA THR A 82 3.07 -7.83 -15.73
C THR A 82 1.63 -7.36 -15.92
N ASP A 83 1.09 -7.36 -17.14
CA ASP A 83 -0.28 -6.90 -17.39
C ASP A 83 -1.33 -7.77 -16.67
N GLY A 84 -1.12 -9.10 -16.66
CA GLY A 84 -1.97 -10.03 -15.94
C GLY A 84 -1.92 -9.83 -14.43
N LEU A 85 -0.71 -9.61 -13.89
CA LEU A 85 -0.49 -9.32 -12.47
C LEU A 85 -1.13 -8.00 -12.05
N VAL A 86 -0.93 -6.93 -12.84
CA VAL A 86 -1.55 -5.62 -12.62
C VAL A 86 -3.07 -5.73 -12.64
N SER A 87 -3.63 -6.40 -13.65
CA SER A 87 -5.07 -6.61 -13.76
C SER A 87 -5.65 -7.34 -12.54
N ARG A 88 -4.98 -8.41 -12.09
CA ARG A 88 -5.43 -9.21 -10.94
C ARG A 88 -5.33 -8.41 -9.64
N LEU A 89 -4.25 -7.67 -9.43
CA LEU A 89 -4.08 -6.80 -8.26
C LEU A 89 -5.12 -5.68 -8.22
N ARG A 90 -5.45 -5.07 -9.37
CA ARG A 90 -6.55 -4.09 -9.47
C ARG A 90 -7.90 -4.72 -9.11
N ALA A 91 -8.15 -5.96 -9.53
CA ALA A 91 -9.37 -6.69 -9.13
C ALA A 91 -9.43 -6.98 -7.61
N LEU A 92 -8.28 -7.07 -6.94
CA LEU A 92 -8.17 -7.18 -5.48
C LEU A 92 -8.25 -5.83 -4.75
N GLY A 93 -8.38 -4.71 -5.48
CA GLY A 93 -8.53 -3.36 -4.94
C GLY A 93 -7.23 -2.58 -4.75
N TYR A 94 -6.16 -2.97 -5.46
CA TYR A 94 -4.90 -2.21 -5.45
C TYR A 94 -4.87 -1.17 -6.56
N ASP A 95 -4.40 0.03 -6.23
CA ASP A 95 -4.20 1.12 -7.17
C ASP A 95 -2.72 1.24 -7.52
N GLN A 96 -2.39 1.47 -8.78
CA GLN A 96 -1.01 1.73 -9.18
C GLN A 96 -0.58 3.12 -8.67
N VAL A 97 0.52 3.18 -7.91
CA VAL A 97 0.99 4.40 -7.23
C VAL A 97 2.33 4.91 -7.75
N VAL A 98 3.10 4.06 -8.44
CA VAL A 98 4.26 4.47 -9.23
C VAL A 98 4.12 3.86 -10.62
N ASP A 99 4.21 4.71 -11.64
CA ASP A 99 4.26 4.30 -13.04
C ASP A 99 5.71 4.28 -13.51
N ASP A 100 5.97 3.41 -14.48
CA ASP A 100 7.25 2.85 -14.91
C ASP A 100 8.36 3.89 -15.16
N LEU A 101 8.02 5.15 -15.42
CA LEU A 101 8.95 6.20 -15.85
C LEU A 101 9.94 6.69 -14.78
N ASP A 102 9.56 6.68 -13.50
CA ASP A 102 10.37 7.30 -12.44
C ASP A 102 11.38 6.33 -11.79
N LEU A 103 11.29 5.03 -12.10
CA LEU A 103 12.09 3.96 -11.47
C LEU A 103 13.01 3.18 -12.43
N ARG A 104 13.08 3.56 -13.72
CA ARG A 104 13.93 2.87 -14.70
C ARG A 104 15.41 3.17 -14.43
N ASP A 105 16.12 2.21 -13.86
CA ASP A 105 17.55 2.07 -14.13
C ASP A 105 17.68 1.30 -15.45
N ASP A 106 17.71 2.04 -16.56
CA ASP A 106 17.97 1.73 -17.99
C ASP A 106 17.48 0.41 -18.64
N ASP A 107 17.10 -0.64 -17.91
CA ASP A 107 16.72 -1.96 -18.43
C ASP A 107 15.67 -2.70 -17.56
N GLN A 108 15.18 -2.12 -16.46
CA GLN A 108 14.21 -2.76 -15.56
C GLN A 108 12.90 -1.97 -15.48
N ASP A 109 11.82 -2.57 -15.98
CA ASP A 109 10.46 -2.04 -15.84
C ASP A 109 9.91 -2.42 -14.45
N VAL A 110 9.42 -1.43 -13.70
CA VAL A 110 8.94 -1.58 -12.31
C VAL A 110 7.56 -0.94 -12.15
N ALA A 111 6.60 -1.72 -11.63
CA ALA A 111 5.29 -1.22 -11.25
C ALA A 111 5.02 -1.43 -9.76
N VAL A 112 4.52 -0.40 -9.07
CA VAL A 112 4.14 -0.48 -7.65
C VAL A 112 2.64 -0.24 -7.51
N LEU A 113 1.96 -1.19 -6.89
CA LEU A 113 0.52 -1.14 -6.62
C LEU A 113 0.27 -1.15 -5.11
N ARG A 114 -0.63 -0.29 -4.63
CA ARG A 114 -0.95 -0.13 -3.21
C ARG A 114 -2.44 -0.22 -2.96
N HIS A 115 -2.83 -0.99 -1.96
CA HIS A 115 -4.22 -1.05 -1.51
C HIS A 115 -4.55 0.20 -0.66
N PRO A 116 -5.56 1.01 -1.01
CA PRO A 116 -5.78 2.33 -0.41
C PRO A 116 -6.16 2.27 1.07
N ARG A 117 -6.83 1.21 1.51
CA ARG A 117 -7.27 1.03 2.91
C ARG A 117 -6.23 0.40 3.83
N THR A 118 -5.57 -0.67 3.38
CA THR A 118 -4.64 -1.45 4.20
C THR A 118 -3.18 -1.03 4.02
N ARG A 119 -2.89 -0.25 2.97
CA ARG A 119 -1.54 0.18 2.56
C ARG A 119 -0.56 -0.97 2.33
N LEU A 120 -1.09 -2.15 2.02
CA LEU A 120 -0.30 -3.24 1.46
C LEU A 120 0.19 -2.82 0.08
N GLU A 121 1.42 -3.21 -0.24
CA GLU A 121 2.06 -2.88 -1.51
C GLU A 121 2.49 -4.16 -2.23
N PHE A 122 2.36 -4.16 -3.54
CA PHE A 122 2.96 -5.14 -4.43
C PHE A 122 3.86 -4.41 -5.43
N GLU A 123 5.13 -4.81 -5.45
CA GLU A 123 6.12 -4.38 -6.43
C GLU A 123 6.27 -5.49 -7.48
N LEU A 124 6.20 -5.11 -8.75
CA LEU A 124 6.39 -5.97 -9.90
C LEU A 124 7.65 -5.50 -10.61
N THR A 125 8.66 -6.37 -10.71
CA THR A 125 9.93 -6.06 -11.37
C THR A 125 10.10 -7.00 -12.56
N VAL A 126 10.20 -6.45 -13.77
CA VAL A 126 10.57 -7.23 -14.95
C VAL A 126 12.04 -7.60 -14.84
N LEU A 127 12.33 -8.90 -14.89
CA LEU A 127 13.68 -9.43 -14.84
C LEU A 127 14.24 -9.52 -16.26
N SER A 128 15.38 -8.88 -16.49
CA SER A 128 16.09 -8.88 -17.78
C SER A 128 17.11 -10.04 -17.85
N GLY A 129 17.43 -10.53 -19.05
CA GLY A 129 18.42 -11.59 -19.28
C GLY A 129 17.85 -13.00 -19.52
N GLU A 130 18.69 -14.05 -19.38
CA GLU A 130 18.35 -15.44 -19.73
C GLU A 130 17.19 -16.04 -18.91
N ARG A 131 16.82 -15.43 -17.78
CA ARG A 131 15.65 -15.75 -16.97
C ARG A 131 14.63 -14.62 -17.02
N GLY A 132 14.24 -14.25 -18.24
CA GLY A 132 13.17 -13.30 -18.47
C GLY A 132 11.91 -13.69 -17.70
N GLY A 133 11.28 -12.72 -17.03
CA GLY A 133 10.16 -13.02 -16.13
C GLY A 133 9.75 -11.80 -15.32
N VAL A 134 8.93 -12.03 -14.30
CA VAL A 134 8.47 -10.97 -13.38
C VAL A 134 8.65 -11.43 -11.94
N ARG A 135 9.42 -10.67 -11.16
CA ARG A 135 9.46 -10.83 -9.71
C ARG A 135 8.31 -10.03 -9.09
N VAL A 136 7.58 -10.69 -8.21
CA VAL A 136 6.46 -10.11 -7.47
C VAL A 136 6.84 -10.07 -6.01
N VAL A 137 6.82 -8.88 -5.40
CA VAL A 137 7.07 -8.72 -3.96
C VAL A 137 5.93 -7.97 -3.31
N GLY A 138 5.12 -8.69 -2.54
CA GLY A 138 4.10 -8.13 -1.66
C GLY A 138 4.69 -7.79 -0.30
N ARG A 139 4.37 -6.62 0.26
CA ARG A 139 4.87 -6.17 1.57
C ARG A 139 3.79 -5.49 2.39
N THR A 140 3.86 -5.66 3.69
CA THR A 140 3.14 -4.79 4.63
C THR A 140 3.92 -3.49 4.82
N THR A 141 3.25 -2.45 5.34
CA THR A 141 3.98 -1.33 5.95
C THR A 141 4.77 -1.79 7.19
N CYS A 142 5.61 -0.92 7.73
CA CYS A 142 6.33 -1.17 8.97
C CYS A 142 5.41 -0.97 10.17
N TYR A 143 5.38 -1.94 11.07
CA TYR A 143 4.63 -1.92 12.32
C TYR A 143 5.59 -1.92 13.50
N ALA A 144 5.24 -1.21 14.57
CA ALA A 144 5.99 -1.27 15.82
C ALA A 144 5.97 -2.69 16.37
N THR A 145 7.13 -3.17 16.82
CA THR A 145 7.26 -4.38 17.63
C THR A 145 7.16 -3.95 19.08
N GLU A 146 6.18 -4.47 19.82
CA GLU A 146 6.05 -4.22 21.27
C GLU A 146 7.27 -4.68 22.06
#